data_AF-A0A8C0K0K3-F1
#
_entry.id   AF-A0A8C0K0K3-F1
#
_cell.length_a   1.000
_cell.length_b   1.000
_cell.length_c   1.000
_cell.angle_alpha   90.00
_cell.angle_beta   90.00
_cell.angle_gamma   90.00
#
_symmetry.space_group_name_H-M   'P 1'
#
loop_
_entity.id
_entity.type
_entity.pdbx_description
1 polymer ?
#
loop_
_entity_poly.entity_id
_entity_poly.type
_entity_poly.pdbx_seq_one_letter_code
_entity_poly.pdbx_strand_id
1 'polypeptide(L)' 'ILSLPPLLLQTPLRGWVVPRAHVSAKPARTPTSPMEQAIGLSVMFLSFLTPAGWVLFHLESYKTGSTK' A
#
# COMPACT_ATOMS: atom_id res chain seq x y z
N ILE A 1 -48.70 -14.83 9.45
CA ILE A 1 -47.56 -15.13 8.53
C ILE A 1 -47.81 -14.29 7.27
N LEU A 2 -47.36 -13.02 7.31
CA LEU A 2 -47.56 -12.06 6.23
C LEU A 2 -46.26 -12.04 5.42
N SER A 3 -46.27 -12.66 4.23
CA SER A 3 -45.08 -12.78 3.39
C SER A 3 -44.83 -11.45 2.69
N LEU A 4 -43.87 -10.68 3.21
CA LEU A 4 -43.38 -9.44 2.60
C LEU A 4 -42.81 -9.75 1.20
N PRO A 5 -43.21 -9.04 0.14
CA PRO A 5 -42.66 -9.28 -1.19
C PRO A 5 -41.18 -8.86 -1.22
N PRO A 6 -40.30 -9.65 -1.83
CA PRO A 6 -38.85 -9.42 -1.85
C PRO A 6 -38.43 -8.14 -2.59
N LEU A 7 -39.37 -7.41 -3.20
CA LEU A 7 -39.13 -6.21 -3.97
C LEU A 7 -38.65 -5.03 -3.10
N LEU A 8 -39.05 -4.96 -1.82
CA LEU A 8 -38.67 -3.86 -0.94
C LEU A 8 -37.23 -3.94 -0.42
N LEU A 9 -36.59 -5.11 -0.51
CA LEU A 9 -35.18 -5.29 -0.14
C LEU A 9 -34.19 -4.97 -1.27
N GLN A 10 -34.66 -4.75 -2.50
CA GLN A 10 -33.80 -4.51 -3.66
C GLN A 10 -33.37 -3.05 -3.82
N THR A 11 -33.89 -2.14 -3.01
CA THR A 11 -33.72 -0.69 -3.17
C THR A 11 -32.39 -0.10 -2.69
N PRO A 12 -31.65 -0.62 -1.67
CA PRO A 12 -30.35 -0.05 -1.32
C PRO A 12 -29.19 -0.70 -2.10
N LEU A 13 -29.42 -1.83 -2.80
CA LEU A 13 -28.43 -2.47 -3.67
C LEU A 13 -28.35 -1.84 -5.07
N ARG A 14 -29.02 -0.71 -5.31
CA ARG A 14 -28.77 0.16 -6.48
C ARG A 14 -27.44 0.89 -6.29
N GLY A 15 -26.41 0.07 -6.08
CA GLY A 15 -25.04 0.40 -5.80
C GLY A 15 -24.62 1.53 -6.70
N TRP A 16 -24.04 2.53 -6.06
CA TRP A 16 -23.39 3.68 -6.67
C TRP A 16 -22.83 3.28 -8.03
N VAL A 17 -23.53 3.70 -9.11
CA VAL A 17 -23.03 3.57 -10.47
C VAL A 17 -21.93 4.62 -10.57
N VAL A 18 -20.77 4.30 -10.00
CA VAL A 18 -19.55 5.03 -10.31
C VAL A 18 -19.32 4.83 -11.80
N PRO A 19 -19.05 5.90 -12.57
CA PRO A 19 -18.67 5.75 -13.97
C PRO A 19 -17.49 4.79 -14.04
N ARG A 20 -17.72 3.57 -14.55
CA ARG A 20 -16.62 2.63 -14.83
C ARG A 20 -15.89 3.20 -16.04
N ALA A 21 -14.92 4.07 -15.80
CA ALA A 21 -14.02 4.52 -16.84
C ALA A 21 -13.36 3.28 -17.44
N HIS A 22 -13.55 3.06 -18.74
CA HIS A 22 -12.93 1.93 -19.44
C HIS A 22 -11.45 2.25 -19.69
N VAL A 23 -10.66 2.22 -18.62
CA VAL A 23 -9.22 2.45 -18.67
C VAL A 23 -8.55 1.15 -19.10
N SER A 24 -8.13 1.11 -20.36
CA SER A 24 -7.27 0.05 -20.88
C SER A 24 -5.87 0.61 -21.10
N ALA A 25 -4.86 -0.13 -20.66
CA ALA A 25 -3.46 0.20 -20.92
C ALA A 25 -2.89 -0.71 -22.02
N LYS A 26 -1.90 -0.20 -22.75
CA LYS A 26 -1.05 -1.07 -23.58
C LYS A 26 -0.16 -1.91 -22.67
N PRO A 27 0.30 -3.10 -23.11
CA PRO A 27 1.29 -3.87 -22.37
C PRO A 27 2.53 -3.04 -22.03
N ALA A 28 3.19 -3.37 -20.92
CA ALA A 28 4.41 -2.68 -20.50
C ALA A 28 5.46 -2.75 -21.59
N ARG A 29 6.00 -1.58 -21.99
CA ARG A 29 7.09 -1.50 -22.98
C ARG A 29 8.36 -2.19 -22.49
N THR A 30 8.59 -2.15 -21.18
CA THR A 30 9.69 -2.80 -20.46
C THR A 30 9.10 -3.50 -19.24
N PRO A 31 8.62 -4.75 -19.39
CA PRO A 31 8.02 -5.49 -18.28
C PRO A 31 9.05 -5.66 -17.16
N THR A 32 8.69 -5.25 -15.95
CA THR A 32 9.53 -5.48 -14.77
C THR A 32 9.25 -6.88 -14.25
N SER A 33 10.23 -7.76 -14.34
CA SER A 33 10.14 -9.14 -13.85
C SER A 33 9.92 -9.19 -12.33
N PRO A 34 9.39 -10.28 -11.77
CA PRO A 34 9.23 -10.44 -10.32
C PRO A 34 10.54 -10.25 -9.53
N MET A 35 11.67 -10.68 -10.12
CA MET A 35 13.00 -10.50 -9.51
C MET A 35 13.38 -9.02 -9.43
N GLU A 36 13.21 -8.26 -10.52
CA GLU A 36 13.49 -6.82 -10.53
C GLU A 36 12.57 -6.05 -9.57
N GLN A 37 11.30 -6.45 -9.47
CA GLN A 37 10.37 -5.87 -8.49
C GLN A 37 10.81 -6.17 -7.05
N ALA A 38 11.24 -7.40 -6.76
CA ALA A 38 11.73 -7.78 -5.43
C ALA A 38 12.99 -6.97 -5.05
N ILE A 39 13.92 -6.78 -6.00
CA ILE A 39 15.10 -5.95 -5.80
C ILE A 39 14.68 -4.49 -5.55
N GLY A 40 13.83 -3.92 -6.40
CA GLY A 40 13.38 -2.53 -6.27
C GLY A 40 12.69 -2.27 -4.93
N LEU A 41 11.81 -3.19 -4.51
CA LEU A 41 11.15 -3.11 -3.21
C LEU A 41 12.13 -3.22 -2.05
N SER A 42 13.07 -4.17 -2.12
CA SER A 42 14.08 -4.35 -1.06
C SER A 42 14.97 -3.11 -0.91
N VAL A 43 15.45 -2.56 -2.03
CA VAL A 43 16.26 -1.34 -2.05
C VAL A 43 15.47 -0.15 -1.50
N MET A 44 14.19 -0.01 -1.87
CA MET A 44 13.32 1.04 -1.34
C MET A 44 13.20 0.95 0.18
N PHE A 45 13.02 -0.24 0.75
CA PHE A 45 12.92 -0.38 2.21
C PHE A 45 14.25 -0.09 2.90
N LEU A 46 15.35 -0.66 2.39
CA LEU A 46 16.68 -0.48 2.97
C LEU A 46 17.16 0.97 2.92
N SER A 47 16.80 1.74 1.89
CA SER A 47 17.22 3.14 1.77
C SER A 47 16.67 4.03 2.88
N PHE A 48 15.49 3.73 3.42
CA PHE A 48 14.91 4.44 4.57
C PHE A 48 15.27 3.80 5.91
N LEU A 49 15.18 2.47 6.00
CA LEU A 49 15.35 1.76 7.26
C LEU A 49 16.81 1.73 7.73
N THR A 50 17.77 1.71 6.80
CA THR A 50 19.20 1.63 7.18
C THR A 50 19.66 2.91 7.88
N PRO A 51 19.47 4.13 7.34
CA PRO A 51 19.86 5.35 8.05
C PRO A 51 19.10 5.54 9.36
N ALA A 52 17.79 5.29 9.37
CA ALA A 52 16.97 5.41 10.57
C ALA A 52 17.40 4.40 11.65
N GLY A 53 17.66 3.15 11.25
CA GLY A 53 18.15 2.11 12.14
C GLY A 53 19.52 2.43 12.72
N TRP A 54 20.42 3.02 11.93
CA TRP A 54 21.73 3.46 12.43
C TRP A 54 21.60 4.55 13.49
N VAL A 55 20.79 5.58 13.26
CA VAL A 55 20.55 6.66 14.25
C VAL A 55 19.94 6.07 15.53
N LEU A 56 18.93 5.21 15.40
CA LEU A 56 18.24 4.62 16.55
C LEU A 56 19.17 3.70 17.36
N PHE A 57 20.02 2.94 16.69
CA PHE A 57 20.99 2.06 17.34
C PHE A 57 22.00 2.82 18.22
N HIS A 58 22.38 4.04 17.83
CA HIS A 58 23.39 4.83 18.52
C HIS A 58 22.84 5.83 19.55
N LEU A 59 21.55 5.80 19.88
CA LEU A 59 20.95 6.78 20.82
C LEU A 59 21.65 6.83 22.18
N GLU A 60 22.10 5.68 22.70
CA GLU A 60 22.83 5.61 23.97
C GLU A 60 24.21 6.29 23.88
N SER A 61 24.94 6.05 22.79
CA SER A 61 26.23 6.69 22.53
C SER A 61 26.10 8.21 22.33
N TYR A 62 25.01 8.69 21.75
CA TYR A 62 24.76 10.14 21.64
C TYR A 62 24.50 10.79 23.00
N LYS A 63 23.84 10.07 23.92
CA LYS A 63 23.59 10.58 25.27
C LYS A 63 24.88 10.67 26.09
N THR A 64 25.71 9.63 26.05
CA THR A 64 26.96 9.58 26.83
C THR A 64 28.03 10.54 26.32
N GLY A 65 28.05 10.81 25.00
CA GLY A 65 28.90 11.85 24.42
C GLY A 65 28.53 13.28 24.80
N SER A 66 27.29 13.53 25.24
CA SER A 66 26.80 14.87 25.60
C SER A 66 27.08 15.27 27.05
N THR A 67 27.38 14.31 27.93
CA THR A 67 27.58 14.55 29.38
C THR A 67 29.05 14.69 29.79
N LYS A 68 29.96 14.75 28.82
CA LYS A 68 31.35 15.23 29.00
C LYS A 68 31.45 16.67 28.51
#